data_AF-A0A150UIB4-F1
#
_entry.id   AF-A0A150UIB4-F1
#
_cell.length_a   1.000
_cell.length_b   1.000
_cell.length_c   1.000
_cell.angle_alpha   90.00
_cell.angle_beta   90.00
_cell.angle_gamma   90.00
#
_symmetry.space_group_name_H-M   'P 1'
#
loop_
_entity.id
_entity.type
_entity.pdbx_description
1 polymer ?
#
loop_
_entity_poly.entity_id
_entity_poly.type
_entity_poly.pdbx_seq_one_letter_code
_entity_poly.pdbx_strand_id
1 'polypeptide(L)' 'MTDKNCPFCQGLGWVCENHPLRAWNEELGGCRCGEGMPCTCNATEDPETRVVIVEADTTWH' A
#
# COMPACT_ATOMS: atom_id res chain seq x y z
N MET A 1 -2.69 -4.03 8.33
CA MET A 1 -3.79 -5.03 8.27
C MET A 1 -4.98 -4.39 7.57
N THR A 2 -5.53 -5.04 6.54
CA THR A 2 -6.67 -4.51 5.76
C THR A 2 -7.98 -4.54 6.55
N ASP A 3 -8.68 -3.40 6.59
CA ASP A 3 -10.01 -3.29 7.19
C ASP A 3 -11.11 -3.94 6.32
N LYS A 4 -11.88 -4.86 6.90
CA LYS A 4 -12.92 -5.62 6.19
C LYS A 4 -14.16 -4.79 5.84
N ASN A 5 -14.39 -3.68 6.53
CA ASN A 5 -15.54 -2.79 6.32
C ASN A 5 -15.14 -1.51 5.60
N CYS A 6 -13.96 -1.47 4.98
CA CYS A 6 -13.46 -0.27 4.34
C CYS A 6 -14.42 0.16 3.22
N PRO A 7 -14.93 1.41 3.23
CA PRO A 7 -15.92 1.85 2.25
C PRO A 7 -15.36 1.94 0.83
N PHE A 8 -14.03 1.97 0.67
CA PHE A 8 -13.37 2.10 -0.63
C PHE A 8 -13.07 0.74 -1.25
N CYS A 9 -12.34 -0.11 -0.53
CA CYS A 9 -11.92 -1.42 -1.05
C CYS A 9 -12.84 -2.57 -0.65
N GLN A 10 -13.83 -2.35 0.23
CA GLN A 10 -14.81 -3.36 0.66
C GLN A 10 -14.15 -4.65 1.19
N GLY A 11 -13.06 -4.49 1.93
CA GLY A 11 -12.29 -5.61 2.49
C GLY A 11 -11.32 -6.32 1.54
N LEU A 12 -11.20 -5.88 0.28
CA LEU A 12 -10.23 -6.42 -0.68
C LEU A 12 -8.81 -5.91 -0.43
N GLY A 13 -8.66 -4.70 0.11
CA GLY A 13 -7.36 -4.04 0.32
C GLY A 13 -6.78 -3.38 -0.93
N TRP A 14 -7.55 -3.36 -2.03
CA TRP A 14 -7.15 -2.76 -3.31
C TRP A 14 -8.23 -1.83 -3.84
N VAL A 15 -7.79 -0.70 -4.39
CA VAL A 15 -8.63 0.28 -5.08
C VAL A 15 -8.08 0.51 -6.48
N CYS A 16 -8.89 1.01 -7.40
CA CYS A 16 -8.43 1.26 -8.76
C CYS A 16 -7.50 2.48 -8.77
N GLU A 17 -6.36 2.38 -9.47
CA GLU A 17 -5.41 3.50 -9.60
C GLU A 17 -6.07 4.77 -10.16
N ASN A 18 -6.94 4.61 -11.16
CA ASN A 18 -7.67 5.71 -11.78
C ASN A 18 -8.86 6.22 -10.94
N HIS A 19 -9.37 5.40 -10.03
CA HIS A 19 -10.52 5.71 -9.18
C HIS A 19 -10.29 5.21 -7.75
N PRO A 20 -9.49 5.92 -6.94
CA PRO A 20 -9.04 5.45 -5.62
C PRO A 20 -10.16 5.30 -4.57
N LEU A 21 -11.38 5.75 -4.89
CA LEU A 21 -12.58 5.55 -4.07
C LEU A 21 -13.41 4.32 -4.49
N ARG A 22 -12.95 3.57 -5.50
CA ARG A 22 -13.63 2.36 -5.99
C ARG A 22 -12.73 1.16 -5.81
N ALA A 23 -13.30 0.09 -5.29
CA ALA A 23 -12.66 -1.21 -5.18
C ALA A 23 -12.16 -1.68 -6.56
N TRP A 24 -10.91 -2.13 -6.61
CA TRP A 24 -10.38 -2.81 -7.77
C TRP A 24 -10.74 -4.30 -7.69
N ASN A 25 -11.52 -4.79 -8.65
CA ASN A 25 -11.94 -6.19 -8.72
C ASN A 25 -12.18 -6.61 -10.18
N GLU A 26 -11.65 -7.77 -10.55
CA GLU A 26 -11.84 -8.45 -11.84
C GLU A 26 -13.25 -9.06 -12.02
N GLU A 27 -14.14 -8.95 -11.03
CA GLU A 27 -15.54 -9.40 -11.08
C GLU A 27 -16.53 -8.26 -11.32
N LEU A 28 -17.76 -8.60 -11.71
CA LEU A 28 -18.80 -7.61 -12.04
C LEU A 28 -19.12 -6.77 -10.80
N GLY A 29 -19.00 -5.45 -10.90
CA GLY A 29 -19.21 -4.50 -9.79
C GLY A 29 -17.94 -3.78 -9.31
N GLY A 30 -16.75 -4.26 -9.71
CA GLY A 30 -15.47 -3.58 -9.46
C GLY A 30 -15.08 -2.56 -10.52
N CYS A 31 -14.10 -1.71 -10.22
CA CYS A 31 -13.49 -0.82 -11.20
C CYS A 31 -12.24 -1.47 -11.81
N ARG A 32 -12.21 -1.56 -13.16
CA ARG A 32 -11.14 -2.23 -13.94
C ARG A 32 -10.52 -1.36 -15.02
N CYS A 33 -10.70 -0.04 -14.94
CA CYS A 33 -10.18 0.86 -15.97
C CYS A 33 -8.67 1.13 -15.83
N GLY A 34 -8.02 0.57 -14.82
CA GLY A 34 -6.59 0.67 -14.55
C GLY A 34 -6.15 -0.46 -13.64
N GLU A 35 -4.90 -0.41 -13.19
CA GLU A 35 -4.34 -1.39 -12.27
C GLU A 35 -4.88 -1.22 -10.84
N GLY A 36 -4.64 -2.23 -10.00
CA GLY A 36 -4.97 -2.19 -8.59
C GLY A 36 -3.85 -1.53 -7.79
N MET A 37 -4.18 -0.53 -6.99
CA MET A 37 -3.27 0.08 -6.02
C MET A 37 -3.70 -0.27 -4.58
N PRO A 38 -2.77 -0.35 -3.61
CA PRO A 38 -3.12 -0.64 -2.23
C PRO A 38 -4.06 0.43 -1.68
N CYS A 39 -5.14 -0.02 -1.04
CA CYS A 39 -6.04 0.87 -0.34
C CYS A 39 -5.34 1.50 0.87
N THR A 40 -5.75 2.69 1.30
CA THR A 40 -5.24 3.32 2.55
C THR A 40 -5.40 2.42 3.78
N CYS A 41 -6.45 1.60 3.86
CA CYS A 41 -6.60 0.63 4.95
C CYS A 41 -5.63 -0.57 4.85
N ASN A 42 -5.04 -0.76 3.67
CA ASN A 42 -3.99 -1.73 3.38
C ASN A 42 -2.64 -1.01 3.17
N ALA A 43 -2.44 0.15 3.83
CA ALA A 43 -1.11 0.72 3.94
C ALA A 43 -0.26 -0.23 4.79
N THR A 44 0.58 -1.02 4.13
CA THR A 44 1.72 -1.63 4.79
C THR A 44 2.66 -0.49 5.12
N GLU A 45 2.64 -0.01 6.36
CA GLU A 45 3.77 0.74 6.91
C GLU A 45 4.99 -0.13 6.66
N ASP A 46 5.86 0.29 5.74
CA ASP A 46 7.14 -0.36 5.52
C ASP A 46 7.91 -0.30 6.84
N PRO A 47 8.14 -1.43 7.55
CA PRO A 47 8.74 -1.37 8.87
C PRO A 47 10.25 -1.07 8.84
N GLU A 48 10.90 -0.97 7.67
CA GLU A 48 12.36 -1.18 7.58
C GLU A 48 13.09 -0.26 6.60
N THR A 49 12.94 1.06 6.75
CA THR A 49 14.04 1.97 6.39
C THR A 49 14.48 2.80 7.59
N ARG A 50 14.92 2.12 8.65
CA ARG A 50 15.83 2.75 9.63
C ARG A 50 17.25 2.59 9.09
N VAL A 51 17.69 3.54 8.26
CA VAL A 51 19.09 3.62 7.81
C VAL A 51 19.95 3.87 9.05
N VAL A 52 20.59 2.83 9.57
CA VAL A 52 21.64 2.97 10.59
C VAL A 52 22.94 3.23 9.85
N ILE A 53 23.31 4.50 9.73
CA ILE A 53 24.63 4.90 9.24
C ILE A 53 25.60 4.57 10.39
N VAL A 54 26.33 3.45 10.27
CA VAL A 54 27.47 3.20 11.17
C VAL A 54 28.65 3.96 10.59
N GLU A 55 28.98 5.09 11.21
CA GLU A 55 30.20 5.82 10.91
C GLU A 55 31.39 4.93 11.28
N ALA A 56 32.05 4.36 10.28
CA ALA A 56 33.30 3.66 10.47
C ALA A 56 34.37 4.70 10.79
N ASP A 57 34.65 4.88 12.08
CA ASP A 57 35.82 5.59 12.58
C ASP A 57 37.07 4.87 12.04
N THR A 58 37.53 5.28 10.86
CA THR A 58 38.83 4.87 10.35
C THR A 58 39.83 5.79 11.02
N THR A 59 40.27 5.37 12.20
CA THR A 59 41.35 5.97 12.97
C THR A 59 42.49 6.37 12.03
N TRP A 60 42.77 7.67 12.04
CA TRP A 60 43.88 8.34 11.40
C TRP A 60 45.21 7.68 11.78
N HIS A 61 46.09 7.49 10.79
CA HIS A 61 47.49 7.09 10.96
C HIS A 61 48.41 8.20 10.43
#